data_AF-A0A493T6C8-F1
#
_entry.id   AF-A0A493T6C8-F1
#
_cell.length_a   1.000
_cell.length_b   1.000
_cell.length_c   1.000
_cell.angle_alpha   90.00
_cell.angle_beta   90.00
_cell.angle_gamma   90.00
#
_symmetry.space_group_name_H-M   'P 1'
#
loop_
_entity.id
_entity.type
_entity.pdbx_description
1 polymer ?
#
loop_
_entity_poly.entity_id
_entity_poly.type
_entity_poly.pdbx_seq_one_letter_code
_entity_poly.pdbx_strand_id
1 'polypeptide(L)'
;SCDSRSRGARSLGFVVWGAGRGFCSPWQLLSQQRDFRPARGHQQRVKTVQRGGQQPPVPVRHASFLEHDSEAPDHQHVPNGVWVIVGLLNFIAYTLDGVDGKQARRTNSSTPLGELFDHGLDSWACVYFVVTVYSTFGRGSTGVSVFVLYLLLWVVLFSFILSHWEKYNTGILFLPWGYDISQVTISIVYIVTAIVGVEAWYAPFLFNFLYRDLFTTMIIACALTVTLPMSLYNFYKAYKNNTLKHHSVYEIMLPLVSPVLLFVLCTTWIFVSPMDILEVHPRLFYFMVGTAFANISCQLIVCQMSSTRCQPLNWMLLPIALVLSVVVSGFAPNSETLLLYLLTAFLTLAHIHYGVVVVSQLSRHFNIRPFSLKKPTPD
;
A
#
# COMPACT_ATOMS: atom_id res chain seq x y z
N SER A 1 -6.69 45.59 13.14
CA SER A 1 -5.36 46.24 13.20
C SER A 1 -4.42 45.32 13.95
N CYS A 2 -3.61 44.55 13.21
CA CYS A 2 -2.29 44.08 13.62
C CYS A 2 -1.67 43.40 12.40
N ASP A 3 -0.62 44.07 11.92
CA ASP A 3 0.18 43.82 10.74
C ASP A 3 1.11 42.61 10.99
N SER A 4 1.28 41.72 10.00
CA SER A 4 2.33 40.70 10.01
C SER A 4 3.10 40.71 8.69
N ARG A 5 4.03 41.67 8.60
CA ARG A 5 5.17 41.62 7.68
C ARG A 5 6.30 40.78 8.28
N SER A 6 6.81 39.82 7.51
CA SER A 6 8.24 39.45 7.34
C SER A 6 8.31 38.01 6.79
N ARG A 7 9.20 37.58 5.92
CA ARG A 7 10.33 38.15 5.16
C ARG A 7 10.58 37.16 4.02
N GLY A 8 11.02 37.66 2.86
CA GLY A 8 11.35 36.81 1.71
C GLY A 8 12.57 35.92 1.97
N ALA A 9 12.47 34.66 1.56
CA ALA A 9 13.62 33.81 1.29
C ALA A 9 13.78 33.73 -0.23
N ARG A 10 14.91 34.25 -0.72
CA ARG A 10 15.34 34.16 -2.11
C ARG A 10 15.80 32.73 -2.40
N SER A 11 15.36 32.20 -3.55
CA SER A 11 16.20 31.52 -4.55
C SER A 11 17.22 30.48 -4.04
N LEU A 12 16.85 29.19 -4.09
CA LEU A 12 17.78 28.09 -4.31
C LEU A 12 17.22 27.22 -5.44
N GLY A 13 18.01 27.12 -6.50
CA GLY A 13 17.58 26.75 -7.84
C GLY A 13 17.11 25.32 -8.00
N PHE A 14 16.13 25.18 -8.88
CA PHE A 14 15.87 23.95 -9.64
C PHE A 14 17.13 23.54 -10.39
N VAL A 15 17.68 22.37 -10.09
CA VAL A 15 18.58 21.68 -11.02
C VAL A 15 17.72 20.75 -11.88
N VAL A 16 17.34 21.28 -13.03
CA VAL A 16 16.83 20.50 -14.17
C VAL A 16 18.03 19.77 -14.77
N TRP A 17 18.03 18.44 -14.75
CA TRP A 17 19.00 17.66 -15.52
C TRP A 17 18.66 17.76 -17.01
N GLY A 18 19.36 18.66 -17.70
CA GLY A 18 19.39 18.74 -19.15
C GLY A 18 20.35 17.69 -19.73
N ALA A 19 19.91 17.06 -20.81
CA ALA A 19 20.71 16.16 -21.63
C ALA A 19 21.91 16.89 -22.26
N GLY A 20 23.10 16.28 -22.23
CA GLY A 20 24.23 16.76 -23.02
C GLY A 20 25.61 16.21 -22.67
N ARG A 21 26.03 15.18 -23.43
CA ARG A 21 27.42 14.81 -23.82
C ARG A 21 28.34 14.14 -22.78
N GLY A 22 28.48 12.83 -22.98
CA GLY A 22 29.76 12.17 -23.29
C GLY A 22 30.73 11.95 -22.13
N PHE A 23 30.91 10.70 -21.70
CA PHE A 23 32.22 10.06 -21.52
C PHE A 23 32.02 8.54 -21.31
N CYS A 24 33.05 7.78 -21.71
CA CYS A 24 33.06 6.39 -22.14
C CYS A 24 32.70 5.30 -21.11
N SER A 25 32.24 4.17 -21.65
CA SER A 25 32.11 2.86 -21.00
C SER A 25 33.44 2.26 -20.55
N PRO A 26 33.41 1.37 -19.55
CA PRO A 26 34.34 0.24 -19.50
C PRO A 26 33.60 -1.09 -19.32
N TRP A 27 33.07 -1.63 -20.43
CA TRP A 27 33.02 -3.08 -20.65
C TRP A 27 34.14 -3.40 -21.61
N GLN A 28 35.25 -3.94 -21.12
CA GLN A 28 36.22 -4.78 -21.85
C GLN A 28 37.50 -4.87 -21.03
N LEU A 29 37.67 -5.97 -20.28
CA LEU A 29 38.94 -6.64 -20.08
C LEU A 29 38.69 -7.89 -19.26
N LEU A 30 38.53 -9.02 -19.95
CA LEU A 30 39.24 -10.28 -19.69
C LEU A 30 38.61 -11.38 -20.57
N SER A 31 38.94 -11.31 -21.86
CA SER A 31 38.84 -12.45 -22.78
C SER A 31 40.23 -13.07 -22.92
N GLN A 32 40.43 -14.27 -22.37
CA GLN A 32 41.21 -15.39 -22.95
C GLN A 32 41.67 -16.36 -21.87
N GLN A 33 41.04 -17.54 -21.83
CA GLN A 33 41.68 -18.86 -21.66
C GLN A 33 40.57 -19.91 -21.82
N ARG A 34 40.45 -20.49 -23.01
CA ARG A 34 40.98 -21.81 -23.43
C ARG A 34 40.00 -22.96 -23.20
N ASP A 35 39.76 -23.68 -24.29
CA ASP A 35 39.06 -24.95 -24.39
C ASP A 35 39.47 -25.96 -23.31
N PHE A 36 38.45 -26.57 -22.68
CA PHE A 36 38.54 -27.90 -22.07
C PHE A 36 37.15 -28.58 -22.10
N ARG A 37 36.98 -29.54 -23.02
CA ARG A 37 36.18 -30.77 -22.80
C ARG A 37 37.18 -31.85 -22.37
N PRO A 38 36.89 -32.81 -21.46
CA PRO A 38 35.77 -33.78 -21.49
C PRO A 38 35.16 -33.99 -20.07
N ALA A 39 34.26 -34.91 -19.71
CA ALA A 39 33.97 -36.27 -20.12
C ALA A 39 32.56 -36.71 -19.69
N ARG A 40 32.06 -37.78 -20.34
CA ARG A 40 30.81 -38.48 -20.05
C ARG A 40 30.85 -39.11 -18.65
N GLY A 41 29.89 -38.76 -17.80
CA GLY A 41 29.58 -39.47 -16.56
C GLY A 41 28.31 -40.30 -16.72
N HIS A 42 28.42 -41.62 -16.58
CA HIS A 42 27.29 -42.54 -16.45
C HIS A 42 26.47 -42.19 -15.21
N GLN A 43 25.19 -41.85 -15.38
CA GLN A 43 24.24 -41.81 -14.27
C GLN A 43 23.37 -43.08 -14.35
N GLN A 44 23.66 -44.04 -13.46
CA GLN A 44 22.85 -45.23 -13.27
C GLN A 44 21.46 -44.84 -12.76
N ARG A 45 20.45 -45.31 -13.49
CA ARG A 45 19.03 -45.14 -13.21
C ARG A 45 18.61 -46.08 -12.08
N VAL A 46 18.53 -45.58 -10.84
CA VAL A 46 17.88 -46.31 -9.75
C VAL A 46 16.37 -46.18 -9.93
N LYS A 47 15.72 -47.28 -10.29
CA LYS A 47 14.25 -47.41 -10.31
C LYS A 47 13.75 -47.60 -8.89
N THR A 48 13.15 -46.58 -8.29
CA THR A 48 12.33 -46.75 -7.08
C THR A 48 10.90 -47.03 -7.49
N VAL A 49 10.40 -48.20 -7.09
CA VAL A 49 9.05 -48.72 -7.32
C VAL A 49 8.03 -47.84 -6.59
N GLN A 50 7.12 -47.21 -7.32
CA GLN A 50 5.92 -46.61 -6.73
C GLN A 50 4.87 -47.71 -6.45
N ARG A 51 4.52 -47.89 -5.18
CA ARG A 51 3.27 -48.57 -4.78
C ARG A 51 2.16 -47.52 -4.75
N GLY A 52 1.10 -47.77 -5.51
CA GLY A 52 -0.06 -46.89 -5.61
C GLY A 52 -0.85 -46.81 -4.29
N GLY A 53 -1.12 -45.58 -3.88
CA GLY A 53 -2.19 -45.22 -2.96
C GLY A 53 -2.95 -44.05 -3.57
N GLN A 54 -4.22 -44.26 -3.90
CA GLN A 54 -5.12 -43.22 -4.40
C GLN A 54 -5.33 -42.16 -3.32
N GLN A 55 -4.84 -40.94 -3.57
CA GLN A 55 -5.28 -39.74 -2.87
C GLN A 55 -6.63 -39.28 -3.46
N PRO A 56 -7.56 -38.77 -2.64
CA PRO A 56 -8.82 -38.23 -3.13
C PRO A 56 -8.55 -37.00 -4.02
N PRO A 57 -9.41 -36.70 -5.01
CA PRO A 57 -9.20 -35.58 -5.91
C PRO A 57 -9.25 -34.25 -5.13
N VAL A 58 -8.18 -33.47 -5.25
CA VAL A 58 -8.12 -32.08 -4.77
C VAL A 58 -9.20 -31.29 -5.53
N PRO A 59 -10.06 -30.51 -4.86
CA PRO A 59 -11.07 -29.73 -5.53
C PRO A 59 -10.40 -28.72 -6.48
N VAL A 60 -10.87 -28.71 -7.74
CA VAL A 60 -10.43 -27.75 -8.76
C VAL A 60 -10.78 -26.35 -8.27
N ARG A 61 -9.77 -25.58 -7.86
CA ARG A 61 -9.92 -24.16 -7.53
C ARG A 61 -10.22 -23.41 -8.82
N HIS A 62 -11.41 -22.85 -8.93
CA HIS A 62 -11.69 -21.85 -9.95
C HIS A 62 -10.96 -20.57 -9.56
N ALA A 63 -9.70 -20.45 -10.00
CA ALA A 63 -8.95 -19.21 -9.92
C ALA A 63 -9.71 -18.15 -10.73
N SER A 64 -10.09 -17.05 -10.06
CA SER A 64 -10.56 -15.84 -10.74
C SER A 64 -9.48 -15.36 -11.72
N PHE A 65 -9.84 -14.62 -12.77
CA PHE A 65 -8.95 -14.14 -13.86
C PHE A 65 -7.68 -13.37 -13.41
N LEU A 66 -7.53 -13.09 -12.11
CA LEU A 66 -6.38 -12.45 -11.51
C LEU A 66 -5.65 -13.33 -10.46
N GLU A 67 -6.15 -14.50 -10.10
CA GLU A 67 -5.47 -15.43 -9.20
C GLU A 67 -4.42 -16.22 -9.96
N HIS A 68 -3.18 -15.74 -9.86
CA HIS A 68 -2.04 -16.42 -10.43
C HIS A 68 -1.52 -17.48 -9.44
N ASP A 69 -1.75 -18.76 -9.77
CA ASP A 69 -1.16 -19.90 -9.09
C ASP A 69 -0.01 -20.44 -9.93
N SER A 70 1.22 -20.30 -9.44
CA SER A 70 2.45 -20.69 -10.15
C SER A 70 2.67 -22.20 -10.17
N GLU A 71 1.74 -23.00 -9.61
CA GLU A 71 1.80 -24.48 -9.60
C GLU A 71 0.58 -25.19 -10.26
N ALA A 72 -0.41 -24.46 -10.79
CA ALA A 72 -1.58 -25.06 -11.46
C ALA A 72 -1.27 -25.51 -12.92
N PRO A 73 -1.71 -26.71 -13.34
CA PRO A 73 -1.34 -27.30 -14.65
C PRO A 73 -1.77 -26.50 -15.90
N ASP A 74 -2.66 -25.52 -15.76
CA ASP A 74 -3.02 -24.53 -16.77
C ASP A 74 -2.65 -23.12 -16.29
N HIS A 75 -1.35 -22.79 -16.30
CA HIS A 75 -0.88 -21.44 -15.96
C HIS A 75 -1.34 -20.43 -17.02
N GLN A 76 -2.43 -19.72 -16.77
CA GLN A 76 -2.72 -18.47 -17.47
C GLN A 76 -2.06 -17.31 -16.72
N HIS A 77 -0.99 -16.78 -17.30
CA HIS A 77 -0.40 -15.55 -16.83
C HIS A 77 -1.26 -14.36 -17.25
N VAL A 78 -1.22 -13.31 -16.43
CA VAL A 78 -1.73 -12.01 -16.83
C VAL A 78 -1.06 -11.63 -18.16
N PRO A 79 -1.82 -11.36 -19.23
CA PRO A 79 -1.24 -11.10 -20.54
C PRO A 79 -0.23 -9.94 -20.51
N ASN A 80 0.90 -10.10 -21.19
CA ASN A 80 2.01 -9.13 -21.14
C ASN A 80 1.60 -7.68 -21.44
N GLY A 81 0.66 -7.48 -22.37
CA GLY A 81 0.14 -6.14 -22.69
C GLY A 81 -0.56 -5.44 -21.51
N VAL A 82 -1.16 -6.20 -20.59
CA VAL A 82 -1.79 -5.65 -19.38
C VAL A 82 -0.75 -5.00 -18.48
N TRP A 83 0.45 -5.58 -18.36
CA TRP A 83 1.53 -5.01 -17.54
C TRP A 83 2.02 -3.66 -18.06
N VAL A 84 2.02 -3.43 -19.37
CA VAL A 84 2.30 -2.10 -19.95
C VAL A 84 1.23 -1.09 -19.51
N ILE A 85 -0.04 -1.47 -19.62
CA ILE A 85 -1.16 -0.61 -19.22
C ILE A 85 -1.08 -0.31 -17.71
N VAL A 86 -0.85 -1.32 -16.87
CA VAL A 86 -0.71 -1.15 -15.41
C VAL A 86 0.46 -0.23 -15.07
N GLY A 87 1.63 -0.42 -15.70
CA GLY A 87 2.80 0.45 -15.50
C GLY A 87 2.53 1.91 -15.88
N LEU A 88 1.89 2.14 -17.03
CA LEU A 88 1.53 3.49 -17.47
C LEU A 88 0.47 4.12 -16.57
N LEU A 89 -0.59 3.39 -16.22
CA LEU A 89 -1.65 3.89 -15.36
C LEU A 89 -1.14 4.20 -13.95
N ASN A 90 -0.26 3.37 -13.38
CA ASN A 90 0.36 3.63 -12.09
C ASN A 90 1.21 4.91 -12.12
N PHE A 91 2.05 5.05 -13.16
CA PHE A 91 2.87 6.25 -13.31
C PHE A 91 2.04 7.51 -13.53
N ILE A 92 0.97 7.43 -14.33
CA ILE A 92 0.02 8.53 -14.55
C ILE A 92 -0.69 8.88 -13.24
N ALA A 93 -1.22 7.90 -12.51
CA ALA A 93 -1.92 8.12 -11.25
C ALA A 93 -1.01 8.84 -10.24
N TYR A 94 0.20 8.32 -10.02
CA TYR A 94 1.21 8.96 -9.17
C TYR A 94 1.59 10.38 -9.64
N THR A 95 1.73 10.58 -10.96
CA THR A 95 2.07 11.91 -11.50
C THR A 95 0.93 12.91 -11.31
N LEU A 96 -0.32 12.48 -11.53
CA LEU A 96 -1.49 13.34 -11.39
C LEU A 96 -1.73 13.72 -9.93
N ASP A 97 -1.53 12.77 -9.01
CA ASP A 97 -1.53 12.98 -7.58
C ASP A 97 -0.52 14.08 -7.19
N GLY A 98 0.77 13.93 -7.54
CA GLY A 98 1.78 14.96 -7.25
C GLY A 98 1.61 16.32 -7.97
N VAL A 99 0.66 16.45 -8.90
CA VAL A 99 0.37 17.68 -9.64
C VAL A 99 -0.83 18.43 -9.07
N ASP A 100 -1.75 17.78 -8.36
CA ASP A 100 -3.01 18.39 -7.94
C ASP A 100 -2.81 19.56 -6.97
N GLY A 101 -1.97 19.41 -5.94
CA GLY A 101 -1.64 20.43 -4.96
C GLY A 101 -0.78 21.54 -5.57
N LYS A 102 0.05 21.22 -6.57
CA LYS A 102 0.80 22.23 -7.34
C LYS A 102 -0.16 23.10 -8.14
N GLN A 103 -1.16 22.50 -8.79
CA GLN A 103 -2.18 23.24 -9.53
C GLN A 103 -3.09 24.03 -8.58
N ALA A 104 -3.45 23.48 -7.43
CA ALA A 104 -4.23 24.18 -6.42
C ALA A 104 -3.51 25.44 -5.91
N ARG A 105 -2.18 25.36 -5.68
CA ARG A 105 -1.37 26.53 -5.32
C ARG A 105 -1.26 27.54 -6.46
N ARG A 106 -1.02 27.07 -7.70
CA ARG A 106 -0.91 27.93 -8.89
C ARG A 106 -2.19 28.74 -9.14
N THR A 107 -3.34 28.14 -8.87
CA THR A 107 -4.66 28.74 -9.11
C THR A 107 -5.24 29.42 -7.86
N ASN A 108 -4.51 29.49 -6.74
CA ASN A 108 -4.98 29.99 -5.46
C ASN A 108 -6.30 29.33 -4.98
N SER A 109 -6.43 28.02 -5.20
CA SER A 109 -7.61 27.21 -4.87
C SER A 109 -7.32 26.11 -3.84
N SER A 110 -6.22 26.24 -3.08
CA SER A 110 -5.87 25.30 -2.00
C SER A 110 -6.90 25.38 -0.86
N THR A 111 -7.44 24.23 -0.44
CA THR A 111 -8.49 24.17 0.58
C THR A 111 -8.34 22.91 1.45
N PRO A 112 -8.85 22.92 2.70
CA PRO A 112 -8.87 21.72 3.54
C PRO A 112 -9.64 20.55 2.93
N LEU A 113 -10.66 20.84 2.11
CA LEU A 113 -11.40 19.84 1.36
C LEU A 113 -10.51 19.14 0.32
N GLY A 114 -9.70 19.91 -0.42
CA GLY A 114 -8.75 19.35 -1.39
C GLY A 114 -7.75 18.42 -0.70
N GLU A 115 -7.18 18.86 0.42
CA GLU A 115 -6.23 18.08 1.21
C GLU A 115 -6.85 16.81 1.83
N LEU A 116 -8.12 16.86 2.23
CA LEU A 116 -8.86 15.67 2.65
C LEU A 116 -9.09 14.69 1.50
N PHE A 117 -9.39 15.20 0.31
CA PHE A 117 -9.74 14.37 -0.84
C PHE A 117 -8.51 13.65 -1.40
N ASP A 118 -7.39 14.36 -1.56
CA ASP A 118 -6.06 13.85 -1.92
C ASP A 118 -5.66 12.71 -0.96
N HIS A 119 -5.35 13.04 0.30
CA HIS A 119 -4.83 12.05 1.25
C HIS A 119 -5.86 10.99 1.65
N GLY A 120 -7.15 11.32 1.60
CA GLY A 120 -8.22 10.36 1.86
C GLY A 120 -8.25 9.27 0.79
N LEU A 121 -8.14 9.63 -0.49
CA LEU A 121 -8.07 8.66 -1.58
C LEU A 121 -6.74 7.88 -1.57
N ASP A 122 -5.62 8.51 -1.26
CA ASP A 122 -4.33 7.83 -1.10
C ASP A 122 -4.37 6.72 -0.06
N SER A 123 -5.01 7.00 1.09
CA SER A 123 -5.16 6.03 2.17
C SER A 123 -5.91 4.77 1.73
N TRP A 124 -6.86 4.90 0.79
CA TRP A 124 -7.60 3.78 0.23
C TRP A 124 -6.82 3.10 -0.91
N ALA A 125 -6.11 3.88 -1.73
CA ALA A 125 -5.30 3.41 -2.85
C ALA A 125 -4.14 2.51 -2.42
N CYS A 126 -3.66 2.65 -1.18
CA CYS A 126 -2.64 1.78 -0.57
C CYS A 126 -2.93 0.27 -0.71
N VAL A 127 -4.21 -0.15 -0.72
CA VAL A 127 -4.59 -1.56 -0.93
C VAL A 127 -4.16 -2.06 -2.29
N TYR A 128 -4.37 -1.26 -3.33
CA TYR A 128 -4.12 -1.67 -4.70
C TYR A 128 -2.63 -1.85 -4.96
N PHE A 129 -1.76 -1.12 -4.25
CA PHE A 129 -0.32 -1.37 -4.29
C PHE A 129 0.02 -2.82 -3.91
N VAL A 130 -0.50 -3.33 -2.79
CA VAL A 130 -0.20 -4.71 -2.35
C VAL A 130 -0.85 -5.75 -3.26
N VAL A 131 -2.09 -5.49 -3.71
CA VAL A 131 -2.81 -6.42 -4.60
C VAL A 131 -2.15 -6.54 -5.98
N THR A 132 -1.56 -5.44 -6.48
CA THR A 132 -0.83 -5.47 -7.76
C THR A 132 0.52 -6.17 -7.61
N VAL A 133 1.28 -5.90 -6.54
CA VAL A 133 2.49 -6.66 -6.18
C VAL A 133 2.21 -8.16 -6.08
N TYR A 134 1.12 -8.55 -5.42
CA TYR A 134 0.69 -9.95 -5.34
C TYR A 134 0.49 -10.58 -6.72
N SER A 135 -0.08 -9.82 -7.65
CA SER A 135 -0.34 -10.29 -9.01
C SER A 135 0.95 -10.43 -9.84
N THR A 136 2.03 -9.73 -9.47
CA THR A 136 3.35 -9.85 -10.13
C THR A 136 4.13 -11.04 -9.61
N PHE A 137 4.13 -11.29 -8.30
CA PHE A 137 4.91 -12.39 -7.73
C PHE A 137 4.16 -13.72 -7.63
N GLY A 138 2.83 -13.73 -7.81
CA GLY A 138 2.06 -14.98 -7.83
C GLY A 138 1.99 -15.73 -6.50
N ARG A 139 1.27 -16.85 -6.52
CA ARG A 139 1.22 -17.86 -5.45
C ARG A 139 2.08 -19.06 -5.82
N GLY A 140 2.67 -19.73 -4.83
CA GLY A 140 3.41 -20.99 -5.03
C GLY A 140 4.77 -20.97 -4.34
N SER A 141 5.57 -22.02 -4.53
CA SER A 141 6.90 -22.17 -3.90
C SER A 141 7.89 -21.05 -4.26
N THR A 142 7.73 -20.40 -5.41
CA THR A 142 8.52 -19.25 -5.91
C THR A 142 7.83 -17.89 -5.72
N GLY A 143 6.55 -17.88 -5.31
CA GLY A 143 5.75 -16.66 -5.06
C GLY A 143 5.80 -16.16 -3.61
N VAL A 144 5.10 -15.08 -3.29
CA VAL A 144 5.00 -14.55 -1.91
C VAL A 144 3.82 -15.21 -1.20
N SER A 145 4.02 -15.68 0.03
CA SER A 145 2.90 -16.22 0.81
C SER A 145 1.87 -15.13 1.09
N VAL A 146 0.61 -15.54 1.16
CA VAL A 146 -0.51 -14.62 1.41
C VAL A 146 -0.32 -13.90 2.75
N PHE A 147 0.10 -14.63 3.79
CA PHE A 147 0.40 -14.03 5.07
C PHE A 147 1.54 -12.98 5.02
N VAL A 148 2.60 -13.19 4.23
CA VAL A 148 3.65 -12.17 4.07
C VAL A 148 3.11 -10.93 3.38
N LEU A 149 2.23 -11.06 2.39
CA LEU A 149 1.58 -9.91 1.74
C LEU A 149 0.66 -9.15 2.70
N TYR A 150 -0.03 -9.86 3.59
CA TYR A 150 -0.78 -9.24 4.68
C TYR A 150 0.14 -8.40 5.59
N LEU A 151 1.32 -8.91 5.94
CA LEU A 151 2.31 -8.13 6.71
C LEU A 151 2.87 -6.94 5.91
N LEU A 152 3.05 -7.08 4.60
CA LEU A 152 3.45 -5.95 3.74
C LEU A 152 2.36 -4.88 3.68
N LEU A 153 1.08 -5.26 3.65
CA LEU A 153 -0.04 -4.33 3.79
C LEU A 153 0.03 -3.57 5.11
N TRP A 154 0.33 -4.25 6.22
CA TRP A 154 0.54 -3.57 7.51
C TRP A 154 1.63 -2.54 7.44
N VAL A 155 2.78 -2.89 6.85
CA VAL A 155 3.92 -1.98 6.75
C VAL A 155 3.57 -0.74 5.93
N VAL A 156 2.85 -0.90 4.81
CA VAL A 156 2.40 0.22 3.95
C VAL A 156 1.39 1.10 4.68
N LEU A 157 0.34 0.52 5.26
CA LEU A 157 -0.69 1.26 5.99
C LEU A 157 -0.12 1.93 7.25
N PHE A 158 0.80 1.26 7.96
CA PHE A 158 1.49 1.85 9.11
C PHE A 158 2.38 3.03 8.69
N SER A 159 3.12 2.90 7.59
CA SER A 159 3.92 3.99 7.03
C SER A 159 3.07 5.20 6.66
N PHE A 160 1.87 4.97 6.10
CA PHE A 160 0.91 6.02 5.80
C PHE A 160 0.39 6.71 7.07
N ILE A 161 -0.12 5.96 8.05
CA ILE A 161 -0.67 6.60 9.26
C ILE A 161 0.40 7.28 10.10
N LEU A 162 1.65 6.83 10.02
CA LEU A 162 2.75 7.43 10.78
C LEU A 162 3.03 8.87 10.35
N SER A 163 2.94 9.20 9.06
CA SER A 163 3.09 10.59 8.58
C SER A 163 1.95 11.48 9.08
N HIS A 164 0.73 10.94 9.17
CA HIS A 164 -0.40 11.64 9.77
C HIS A 164 -0.28 11.73 11.30
N TRP A 165 0.22 10.70 11.98
CA TRP A 165 0.54 10.80 13.41
C TRP A 165 1.55 11.92 13.67
N GLU A 166 2.57 12.03 12.84
CA GLU A 166 3.55 13.11 12.90
C GLU A 166 2.88 14.48 12.70
N LYS A 167 2.03 14.64 11.68
CA LYS A 167 1.29 15.88 11.45
C LYS A 167 0.34 16.24 12.59
N TYR A 168 -0.34 15.25 13.17
CA TYR A 168 -1.25 15.47 14.29
C TYR A 168 -0.51 16.10 15.48
N ASN A 169 0.72 15.65 15.74
CA ASN A 169 1.53 16.13 16.86
C ASN A 169 2.32 17.40 16.57
N THR A 170 2.82 17.58 15.36
CA THR A 170 3.75 18.67 14.97
C THR A 170 3.07 19.80 14.20
N GLY A 171 1.90 19.54 13.59
CA GLY A 171 1.20 20.46 12.70
C GLY A 171 1.71 20.49 11.25
N ILE A 172 2.79 19.79 10.93
CA ILE A 172 3.38 19.77 9.58
C ILE A 172 3.35 18.34 9.06
N LEU A 173 2.86 18.17 7.82
CA LEU A 173 2.90 16.88 7.14
C LEU A 173 4.22 16.74 6.39
N PHE A 174 5.04 15.79 6.82
CA PHE A 174 6.26 15.42 6.10
C PHE A 174 5.99 14.14 5.31
N LEU A 175 6.00 14.26 3.97
CA LEU A 175 5.90 13.09 3.11
C LEU A 175 7.30 12.50 2.89
N PRO A 176 7.50 11.20 3.14
CA PRO A 176 8.76 10.54 2.86
C PRO A 176 9.00 10.41 1.36
N TRP A 177 10.22 10.75 0.91
CA TRP A 177 10.67 10.53 -0.48
C TRP A 177 10.63 9.05 -0.89
N GLY A 178 10.61 8.14 0.09
CA GLY A 178 10.49 6.70 -0.16
C GLY A 178 9.22 6.32 -0.89
N TYR A 179 8.12 7.06 -0.70
CA TYR A 179 6.87 6.84 -1.43
C TYR A 179 7.06 7.11 -2.93
N ASP A 180 7.58 8.30 -3.28
CA ASP A 180 7.84 8.70 -4.67
C ASP A 180 8.74 7.70 -5.40
N ILE A 181 9.84 7.30 -4.74
CA ILE A 181 10.76 6.30 -5.27
C ILE A 181 10.02 4.98 -5.50
N SER A 182 9.21 4.52 -4.53
CA SER A 182 8.48 3.26 -4.65
C SER A 182 7.49 3.26 -5.82
N GLN A 183 6.78 4.37 -6.07
CA GLN A 183 5.81 4.49 -7.15
C GLN A 183 6.47 4.52 -8.53
N VAL A 184 7.61 5.20 -8.67
CA VAL A 184 8.38 5.19 -9.92
C VAL A 184 8.99 3.81 -10.15
N THR A 185 9.61 3.22 -9.13
CA THR A 185 10.23 1.90 -9.21
C THR A 185 9.21 0.83 -9.61
N ILE A 186 8.04 0.80 -8.98
CA ILE A 186 7.03 -0.22 -9.31
C ILE A 186 6.48 -0.05 -10.73
N SER A 187 6.32 1.19 -11.19
CA SER A 187 5.91 1.47 -12.58
C SER A 187 6.93 0.92 -13.59
N ILE A 188 8.22 1.09 -13.31
CA ILE A 188 9.31 0.52 -14.12
C ILE A 188 9.26 -1.01 -14.08
N VAL A 189 9.08 -1.60 -12.89
CA VAL A 189 8.96 -3.05 -12.71
C VAL A 189 7.82 -3.61 -13.57
N TYR A 190 6.65 -2.97 -13.62
CA TYR A 190 5.54 -3.40 -14.48
C TYR A 190 5.89 -3.34 -15.96
N ILE A 191 6.53 -2.27 -16.43
CA ILE A 191 6.95 -2.16 -17.84
C ILE A 191 8.00 -3.22 -18.18
N VAL A 192 8.97 -3.46 -17.28
CA VAL A 192 9.96 -4.52 -17.46
C VAL A 192 9.28 -5.88 -17.51
N THR A 193 8.34 -6.15 -16.60
CA THR A 193 7.55 -7.39 -16.54
C THR A 193 6.85 -7.68 -17.87
N ALA A 194 6.33 -6.64 -18.54
CA ALA A 194 5.71 -6.80 -19.85
C ALA A 194 6.69 -7.29 -20.94
N ILE A 195 7.97 -6.94 -20.84
CA ILE A 195 9.00 -7.27 -21.83
C ILE A 195 9.61 -8.64 -21.54
N VAL A 196 10.02 -8.88 -20.29
CA VAL A 196 10.73 -10.12 -19.90
C VAL A 196 9.79 -11.27 -19.55
N GLY A 197 8.52 -10.97 -19.31
CA GLY A 197 7.53 -11.92 -18.79
C GLY A 197 7.59 -12.06 -17.27
N VAL A 198 6.46 -12.47 -16.67
CA VAL A 198 6.34 -12.61 -15.21
C VAL A 198 7.26 -13.70 -14.64
N GLU A 199 7.57 -14.72 -15.44
CA GLU A 199 8.48 -15.83 -15.10
C GLU A 199 9.88 -15.38 -14.68
N ALA A 200 10.35 -14.24 -15.20
CA ALA A 200 11.65 -13.69 -14.83
C ALA A 200 11.76 -13.41 -13.32
N TRP A 201 10.65 -13.11 -12.65
CA TRP A 201 10.61 -12.83 -11.22
C TRP A 201 10.68 -14.09 -10.35
N TYR A 202 10.42 -15.27 -10.93
CA TYR A 202 10.49 -16.57 -10.23
C TYR A 202 11.89 -17.18 -10.28
N ALA A 203 12.75 -16.67 -11.16
CA ALA A 203 14.14 -17.06 -11.19
C ALA A 203 14.93 -16.45 -10.01
N PRO A 204 15.87 -17.19 -9.42
CA PRO A 204 16.78 -16.62 -8.43
C PRO A 204 17.68 -15.58 -9.11
N PHE A 205 17.86 -14.42 -8.48
CA PHE A 205 18.69 -13.34 -9.03
C PHE A 205 20.16 -13.47 -8.62
N LEU A 206 20.45 -13.93 -7.39
CA LEU A 206 21.81 -14.08 -6.87
C LEU A 206 21.84 -15.08 -5.70
N PHE A 207 22.78 -16.05 -5.71
CA PHE A 207 22.99 -17.01 -4.61
C PHE A 207 21.71 -17.66 -4.04
N ASN A 208 20.75 -18.00 -4.91
CA ASN A 208 19.40 -18.53 -4.59
C ASN A 208 18.41 -17.55 -3.94
N PHE A 209 18.73 -16.27 -3.81
CA PHE A 209 17.76 -15.26 -3.43
C PHE A 209 16.79 -14.99 -4.57
N LEU A 210 15.49 -14.95 -4.24
CA LEU A 210 14.43 -14.63 -5.17
C LEU A 210 14.12 -13.13 -5.15
N TYR A 211 13.62 -12.60 -6.26
CA TYR A 211 13.21 -11.19 -6.35
C TYR A 211 12.15 -10.81 -5.31
N ARG A 212 11.29 -11.76 -4.95
CA ARG A 212 10.28 -11.58 -3.90
C ARG A 212 10.88 -11.23 -2.53
N ASP A 213 12.02 -11.84 -2.20
CA ASP A 213 12.66 -11.70 -0.89
C ASP A 213 13.36 -10.34 -0.84
N LEU A 214 13.98 -9.93 -1.96
CA LEU A 214 14.53 -8.59 -2.13
C LEU A 214 13.44 -7.52 -1.97
N PHE A 215 12.30 -7.69 -2.64
CA PHE A 215 11.18 -6.74 -2.57
C PHE A 215 10.61 -6.62 -1.15
N THR A 216 10.37 -7.76 -0.50
CA THR A 216 9.87 -7.82 0.88
C THR A 216 10.86 -7.15 1.84
N THR A 217 12.15 -7.47 1.73
CA THR A 217 13.21 -6.88 2.54
C THR A 217 13.32 -5.38 2.31
N MET A 218 13.22 -4.92 1.07
CA MET A 218 13.30 -3.50 0.72
C MET A 218 12.17 -2.70 1.37
N ILE A 219 10.92 -3.19 1.32
CA ILE A 219 9.77 -2.51 1.95
C ILE A 219 9.97 -2.42 3.47
N ILE A 220 10.29 -3.54 4.12
CA ILE A 220 10.48 -3.59 5.57
C ILE A 220 11.67 -2.71 6.00
N ALA A 221 12.79 -2.81 5.27
CA ALA A 221 13.97 -2.00 5.54
C ALA A 221 13.67 -0.51 5.38
N CYS A 222 12.97 -0.10 4.32
CA CYS A 222 12.58 1.30 4.11
C CYS A 222 11.72 1.81 5.29
N ALA A 223 10.73 1.03 5.72
CA ALA A 223 9.88 1.40 6.85
C ALA A 223 10.67 1.56 8.16
N LEU A 224 11.59 0.63 8.46
CA LEU A 224 12.35 0.62 9.73
C LEU A 224 13.55 1.57 9.74
N THR A 225 14.16 1.86 8.60
CA THR A 225 15.39 2.66 8.52
C THR A 225 15.17 4.09 8.03
N VAL A 226 14.10 4.32 7.25
CA VAL A 226 13.80 5.64 6.68
C VAL A 226 12.52 6.20 7.31
N THR A 227 11.38 5.55 7.11
CA THR A 227 10.07 6.14 7.48
C THR A 227 9.95 6.34 8.99
N LEU A 228 10.16 5.28 9.78
CA LEU A 228 9.99 5.34 11.23
C LEU A 228 11.02 6.27 11.89
N PRO A 229 12.35 6.15 11.63
CA PRO A 229 13.33 7.02 12.25
C PRO A 229 13.13 8.50 11.87
N MET A 230 12.72 8.79 10.64
CA MET A 230 12.49 10.17 10.20
C MET A 230 11.32 10.82 10.96
N SER A 231 10.18 10.13 11.06
CA SER A 231 9.03 10.65 11.81
C SER A 231 9.33 10.79 13.30
N LEU A 232 10.07 9.86 13.90
CA LEU A 232 10.52 9.96 15.28
C LEU A 232 11.51 11.13 15.49
N TYR A 233 12.42 11.34 14.54
CA TYR A 233 13.37 12.46 14.58
C TYR A 233 12.64 13.81 14.49
N ASN A 234 11.67 13.94 13.59
CA ASN A 234 10.87 15.15 13.45
C ASN A 234 10.01 15.41 14.69
N PHE A 235 9.40 14.37 15.26
CA PHE A 235 8.70 14.45 16.53
C PHE A 235 9.63 14.90 17.66
N TYR A 236 10.82 14.30 17.79
CA TYR A 236 11.82 14.68 18.80
C TYR A 236 12.29 16.13 18.63
N LYS A 237 12.49 16.57 17.39
CA LYS A 237 12.84 17.96 17.07
C LYS A 237 11.73 18.93 17.51
N ALA A 238 10.47 18.59 17.25
CA ALA A 238 9.33 19.38 17.69
C ALA A 238 9.18 19.40 19.23
N TYR A 239 9.43 18.26 19.88
CA TYR A 239 9.48 18.16 21.34
C TYR A 239 10.56 19.08 21.93
N LYS A 240 11.81 18.99 21.43
CA LYS A 240 12.93 19.81 21.90
C LYS A 240 12.69 21.31 21.70
N ASN A 241 12.01 21.67 20.61
CA ASN A 241 11.69 23.06 20.29
C ASN A 241 10.42 23.58 20.97
N ASN A 242 9.73 22.76 21.78
CA ASN A 242 8.45 23.07 22.42
C ASN A 242 7.36 23.52 21.41
N THR A 243 7.33 22.92 20.22
CA THR A 243 6.34 23.22 19.16
C THR A 243 5.28 22.13 19.00
N LEU A 244 5.20 21.17 19.93
CA LEU A 244 4.17 20.12 19.90
C LEU A 244 2.79 20.70 20.21
N LYS A 245 1.76 20.19 19.54
CA LYS A 245 0.36 20.53 19.83
C LYS A 245 -0.14 19.94 21.15
N HIS A 246 0.39 18.79 21.53
CA HIS A 246 -0.05 18.02 22.69
C HIS A 246 1.13 17.64 23.57
N HIS A 247 0.96 17.71 24.89
CA HIS A 247 2.01 17.39 25.88
C HIS A 247 1.74 16.08 26.64
N SER A 248 0.50 15.59 26.63
CA SER A 248 0.17 14.30 27.24
C SER A 248 0.48 13.15 26.30
N VAL A 249 1.16 12.11 26.80
CA VAL A 249 1.46 10.89 26.04
C VAL A 249 0.18 10.25 25.48
N TYR A 250 -0.92 10.30 26.25
CA TYR A 250 -2.20 9.78 25.82
C TYR A 250 -2.73 10.48 24.55
N GLU A 251 -2.68 11.81 24.52
CA GLU A 251 -3.13 12.60 23.36
C GLU A 251 -2.18 12.41 22.16
N ILE A 252 -0.88 12.25 22.41
CA ILE A 252 0.11 12.01 21.36
C ILE A 252 -0.12 10.67 20.65
N MET A 253 -0.49 9.63 21.40
CA MET A 253 -0.68 8.27 20.87
C MET A 253 -2.11 8.00 20.39
N LEU A 254 -3.04 8.92 20.66
CA LEU A 254 -4.46 8.77 20.33
C LEU A 254 -4.71 8.39 18.85
N PRO A 255 -4.04 8.98 17.85
CA PRO A 255 -4.24 8.62 16.45
C PRO A 255 -3.90 7.17 16.10
N LEU A 256 -3.03 6.51 16.89
CA LEU A 256 -2.57 5.15 16.63
C LEU A 256 -3.48 4.08 17.25
N VAL A 257 -4.39 4.45 18.15
CA VAL A 257 -5.26 3.50 18.86
C VAL A 257 -6.16 2.72 17.89
N SER A 258 -6.91 3.43 17.03
CA SER A 258 -7.84 2.80 16.08
C SER A 258 -7.13 1.92 15.03
N PRO A 259 -6.04 2.37 14.37
CA PRO A 259 -5.27 1.53 13.44
C PRO A 259 -4.68 0.28 14.10
N VAL A 260 -4.09 0.40 15.30
CA VAL A 260 -3.54 -0.75 16.02
C VAL A 260 -4.63 -1.73 16.40
N LEU A 261 -5.80 -1.25 16.82
CA LEU A 261 -6.94 -2.13 17.12
C LEU A 261 -7.46 -2.84 15.86
N LEU A 262 -7.57 -2.15 14.72
CA LEU A 262 -7.92 -2.77 13.43
C LEU A 262 -6.98 -3.94 13.11
N PHE A 263 -5.69 -3.67 13.20
CA PHE A 263 -4.62 -4.62 12.99
C PHE A 263 -4.72 -5.83 13.92
N VAL A 264 -4.87 -5.61 15.24
CA VAL A 264 -5.06 -6.71 16.19
C VAL A 264 -6.31 -7.54 15.86
N LEU A 265 -7.46 -6.91 15.64
CA LEU A 265 -8.72 -7.61 15.32
C LEU A 265 -8.61 -8.46 14.05
N CYS A 266 -8.06 -7.91 12.97
CA CYS A 266 -7.91 -8.63 11.71
C CYS A 266 -6.87 -9.76 11.79
N THR A 267 -5.77 -9.58 12.51
CA THR A 267 -4.80 -10.66 12.74
C THR A 267 -5.40 -11.79 13.58
N THR A 268 -6.12 -11.45 14.65
CA THR A 268 -6.83 -12.46 15.45
C THR A 268 -7.84 -13.22 14.61
N TRP A 269 -8.56 -12.54 13.71
CA TRP A 269 -9.47 -13.22 12.78
C TRP A 269 -8.73 -14.22 11.89
N ILE A 270 -7.60 -13.83 11.28
CA ILE A 270 -6.80 -14.74 10.45
C ILE A 270 -6.44 -16.02 11.21
N PHE A 271 -6.00 -15.92 12.47
CA PHE A 271 -5.56 -17.08 13.25
C PHE A 271 -6.68 -17.96 13.81
N VAL A 272 -7.88 -17.40 14.00
CA VAL A 272 -9.05 -18.15 14.51
C VAL A 272 -9.95 -18.66 13.37
N SER A 273 -9.72 -18.20 12.14
CA SER A 273 -10.55 -18.51 10.98
C SER A 273 -10.65 -20.03 10.73
N PRO A 274 -11.85 -20.65 10.83
CA PRO A 274 -12.04 -22.06 10.51
C PRO A 274 -11.92 -22.36 9.01
N MET A 275 -12.19 -21.39 8.13
CA MET A 275 -12.20 -21.57 6.68
C MET A 275 -10.92 -21.08 5.99
N ASP A 276 -9.89 -20.71 6.75
CA ASP A 276 -8.65 -20.10 6.24
C ASP A 276 -8.95 -18.96 5.24
N ILE A 277 -9.81 -18.01 5.64
CA ILE A 277 -10.34 -16.96 4.73
C ILE A 277 -9.25 -16.14 4.04
N LEU A 278 -8.09 -16.00 4.68
CA LEU A 278 -6.96 -15.31 4.09
C LEU A 278 -6.45 -16.07 2.86
N GLU A 279 -6.33 -17.39 2.94
CA GLU A 279 -5.85 -18.22 1.84
C GLU A 279 -6.89 -18.35 0.72
N VAL A 280 -8.18 -18.43 1.09
CA VAL A 280 -9.30 -18.62 0.15
C VAL A 280 -9.70 -17.31 -0.55
N HIS A 281 -9.75 -16.18 0.16
CA HIS A 281 -10.21 -14.90 -0.37
C HIS A 281 -9.28 -13.72 0.01
N PRO A 282 -7.98 -13.78 -0.32
CA PRO A 282 -6.98 -12.80 0.12
C PRO A 282 -7.28 -11.37 -0.33
N ARG A 283 -7.65 -11.20 -1.60
CA ARG A 283 -7.90 -9.87 -2.20
C ARG A 283 -9.06 -9.16 -1.51
N LEU A 284 -10.12 -9.90 -1.20
CA LEU A 284 -11.29 -9.37 -0.51
C LEU A 284 -10.94 -8.97 0.93
N PHE A 285 -10.18 -9.81 1.63
CA PHE A 285 -9.73 -9.51 2.98
C PHE A 285 -8.83 -8.27 3.05
N TYR A 286 -7.86 -8.13 2.13
CA TYR A 286 -7.02 -6.93 2.03
C TYR A 286 -7.82 -5.66 1.75
N PHE A 287 -8.81 -5.76 0.87
CA PHE A 287 -9.69 -4.65 0.55
C PHE A 287 -10.53 -4.24 1.75
N MET A 288 -11.10 -5.19 2.49
CA MET A 288 -11.82 -4.91 3.74
C MET A 288 -10.95 -4.17 4.76
N VAL A 289 -9.73 -4.68 5.02
CA VAL A 289 -8.78 -4.08 5.97
C VAL A 289 -8.43 -2.66 5.54
N GLY A 290 -8.10 -2.45 4.28
CA GLY A 290 -7.73 -1.13 3.80
C GLY A 290 -8.89 -0.14 3.70
N THR A 291 -10.12 -0.58 3.42
CA THR A 291 -11.30 0.29 3.49
C THR A 291 -11.55 0.77 4.92
N ALA A 292 -11.46 -0.14 5.91
CA ALA A 292 -11.57 0.25 7.31
C ALA A 292 -10.46 1.23 7.72
N PHE A 293 -9.22 0.95 7.32
CA PHE A 293 -8.08 1.83 7.55
C PHE A 293 -8.24 3.21 6.88
N ALA A 294 -8.72 3.25 5.64
CA ALA A 294 -8.95 4.49 4.91
C ALA A 294 -9.98 5.38 5.63
N ASN A 295 -11.04 4.77 6.18
CA ASN A 295 -12.00 5.54 6.98
C ASN A 295 -11.37 6.12 8.26
N ILE A 296 -10.54 5.33 8.96
CA ILE A 296 -9.78 5.80 10.14
C ILE A 296 -8.88 6.98 9.75
N SER A 297 -8.16 6.84 8.64
CA SER A 297 -7.26 7.88 8.11
C SER A 297 -8.03 9.15 7.75
N CYS A 298 -9.15 9.06 7.03
CA CYS A 298 -9.97 10.23 6.70
C CYS A 298 -10.46 10.98 7.94
N GLN A 299 -10.90 10.26 8.99
CA GLN A 299 -11.31 10.91 10.24
C GLN A 299 -10.14 11.63 10.94
N LEU A 300 -8.95 11.03 10.94
CA LEU A 300 -7.75 11.68 11.46
C LEU A 300 -7.38 12.93 10.64
N ILE A 301 -7.45 12.84 9.31
CA ILE A 301 -7.19 13.97 8.40
C ILE A 301 -8.16 15.12 8.69
N VAL A 302 -9.46 14.84 8.83
CA VAL A 302 -10.45 15.86 9.22
C VAL A 302 -10.06 16.53 10.53
N CYS A 303 -9.70 15.76 11.57
CA CYS A 303 -9.28 16.30 12.87
C CYS A 303 -8.04 17.21 12.76
N GLN A 304 -7.09 16.85 11.90
CA GLN A 304 -5.89 17.66 11.66
C GLN A 304 -6.23 19.00 11.00
N MET A 305 -7.15 19.01 10.04
CA MET A 305 -7.56 20.23 9.34
C MET A 305 -8.38 21.16 10.22
N SER A 306 -9.30 20.61 11.02
CA SER A 306 -10.12 21.37 11.96
C SER A 306 -9.39 21.74 13.25
N SER A 307 -8.18 21.21 13.45
CA SER A 307 -7.43 21.29 14.73
C SER A 307 -8.26 20.80 15.92
N THR A 308 -9.11 19.78 15.70
CA THR A 308 -9.89 19.13 16.75
C THR A 308 -9.20 17.87 17.24
N ARG A 309 -9.56 17.45 18.45
CA ARG A 309 -9.09 16.21 19.04
C ARG A 309 -9.55 15.00 18.22
N CYS A 310 -8.64 14.03 18.00
CA CYS A 310 -8.97 12.78 17.35
C CYS A 310 -9.93 11.93 18.20
N GLN A 311 -10.86 11.22 17.57
CA GLN A 311 -11.71 10.27 18.28
C GLN A 311 -10.92 8.98 18.57
N PRO A 312 -10.94 8.44 19.81
CA PRO A 312 -10.14 7.26 20.15
C PRO A 312 -10.53 6.01 19.33
N LEU A 313 -11.82 5.82 19.10
CA LEU A 313 -12.37 4.62 18.48
C LEU A 313 -13.17 4.98 17.23
N ASN A 314 -12.76 4.44 16.10
CA ASN A 314 -13.54 4.48 14.88
C ASN A 314 -14.68 3.45 14.94
N TRP A 315 -15.89 3.89 14.61
CA TRP A 315 -17.09 3.05 14.64
C TRP A 315 -17.02 1.82 13.71
N MET A 316 -16.25 1.87 12.61
CA MET A 316 -16.05 0.72 11.71
C MET A 316 -15.38 -0.48 12.39
N LEU A 317 -14.74 -0.29 13.54
CA LEU A 317 -14.16 -1.39 14.31
C LEU A 317 -15.22 -2.25 15.00
N LEU A 318 -16.40 -1.69 15.30
CA LEU A 318 -17.49 -2.43 15.95
C LEU A 318 -18.06 -3.57 15.09
N PRO A 319 -18.44 -3.38 13.82
CA PRO A 319 -18.90 -4.49 12.99
C PRO A 319 -17.81 -5.53 12.73
N ILE A 320 -16.52 -5.13 12.66
CA ILE A 320 -15.40 -6.07 12.55
C ILE A 320 -15.29 -6.93 13.82
N ALA A 321 -15.33 -6.30 14.99
CA ALA A 321 -15.29 -7.00 16.28
C ALA A 321 -16.52 -7.91 16.48
N LEU A 322 -17.70 -7.49 16.00
CA LEU A 322 -18.91 -8.30 16.03
C LEU A 322 -18.75 -9.57 15.20
N VAL A 323 -18.29 -9.46 13.95
CA VAL A 323 -18.06 -10.61 13.08
C VAL A 323 -16.99 -11.53 13.68
N LEU A 324 -15.89 -10.98 14.18
CA LEU A 324 -14.87 -11.77 14.88
C LEU A 324 -15.47 -12.53 16.08
N SER A 325 -16.34 -11.91 16.86
CA SER A 325 -17.00 -12.56 18.01
C SER A 325 -17.89 -13.72 17.57
N VAL A 326 -18.61 -13.58 16.45
CA VAL A 326 -19.41 -14.66 15.83
C VAL A 326 -18.53 -15.81 15.37
N VAL A 327 -17.37 -15.52 14.78
CA VAL A 327 -16.39 -16.52 14.34
C VAL A 327 -15.79 -17.27 15.53
N VAL A 328 -15.31 -16.53 16.54
CA VAL A 328 -14.70 -17.10 17.76
C VAL A 328 -15.69 -17.95 18.56
N SER A 329 -16.96 -17.55 18.61
CA SER A 329 -18.01 -18.33 19.31
C SER A 329 -18.39 -19.64 18.58
N GLY A 330 -17.94 -19.85 17.35
CA GLY A 330 -18.27 -21.04 16.56
C GLY A 330 -19.75 -21.10 16.15
N PHE A 331 -20.47 -19.98 16.19
CA PHE A 331 -21.91 -19.96 15.91
C PHE A 331 -22.22 -20.22 14.41
N ALA A 332 -21.33 -19.81 13.51
CA ALA A 332 -21.54 -19.94 12.06
C ALA A 332 -20.23 -20.21 11.28
N PRO A 333 -19.53 -21.34 11.52
CA PRO A 333 -18.23 -21.62 10.89
C PRO A 333 -18.34 -21.74 9.37
N ASN A 334 -19.42 -22.33 8.86
CA ASN A 334 -19.64 -22.52 7.41
C ASN A 334 -20.07 -21.24 6.67
N SER A 335 -20.40 -20.18 7.41
CA SER A 335 -20.86 -18.91 6.82
C SER A 335 -19.80 -17.81 6.88
N GLU A 336 -18.57 -18.13 7.29
CA GLU A 336 -17.49 -17.17 7.46
C GLU A 336 -17.21 -16.39 6.16
N THR A 337 -17.16 -17.07 5.01
CA THR A 337 -17.02 -16.43 3.71
C THR A 337 -18.14 -15.43 3.42
N LEU A 338 -19.39 -15.79 3.70
CA LEU A 338 -20.54 -14.89 3.51
C LEU A 338 -20.44 -13.68 4.44
N LEU A 339 -20.02 -13.87 5.70
CA LEU A 339 -19.79 -12.78 6.64
C LEU A 339 -18.71 -11.82 6.13
N LEU A 340 -17.63 -12.34 5.55
CA LEU A 340 -16.58 -11.50 4.93
C LEU A 340 -17.13 -10.67 3.77
N TYR A 341 -17.91 -11.26 2.86
CA TYR A 341 -18.54 -10.51 1.76
C TYR A 341 -19.49 -9.41 2.26
N LEU A 342 -20.38 -9.75 3.20
CA LEU A 342 -21.36 -8.82 3.76
C LEU A 342 -20.66 -7.69 4.52
N LEU A 343 -19.66 -8.01 5.35
CA LEU A 343 -18.89 -7.02 6.09
C LEU A 343 -18.11 -6.11 5.16
N THR A 344 -17.46 -6.66 4.13
CA THR A 344 -16.72 -5.86 3.15
C THR A 344 -17.66 -4.90 2.42
N ALA A 345 -18.79 -5.39 1.91
CA ALA A 345 -19.79 -4.56 1.24
C ALA A 345 -20.32 -3.45 2.16
N PHE A 346 -20.63 -3.80 3.42
CA PHE A 346 -21.08 -2.84 4.42
C PHE A 346 -20.03 -1.74 4.69
N LEU A 347 -18.78 -2.11 4.94
CA LEU A 347 -17.69 -1.17 5.21
C LEU A 347 -17.39 -0.27 4.01
N THR A 348 -17.42 -0.81 2.79
CA THR A 348 -17.24 -0.02 1.57
C THR A 348 -18.37 0.98 1.37
N LEU A 349 -19.63 0.57 1.51
CA LEU A 349 -20.77 1.49 1.42
C LEU A 349 -20.71 2.58 2.49
N ALA A 350 -20.35 2.21 3.72
CA ALA A 350 -20.17 3.17 4.81
C ALA A 350 -19.01 4.15 4.55
N HIS A 351 -17.89 3.68 3.98
CA HIS A 351 -16.76 4.54 3.60
C HIS A 351 -17.13 5.53 2.50
N ILE A 352 -17.81 5.06 1.45
CA ILE A 352 -18.30 5.91 0.34
C ILE A 352 -19.30 6.94 0.86
N HIS A 353 -20.26 6.51 1.68
CA HIS A 353 -21.24 7.41 2.30
C HIS A 353 -20.56 8.48 3.14
N TYR A 354 -19.59 8.10 3.99
CA TYR A 354 -18.80 9.06 4.77
C TYR A 354 -18.10 10.08 3.87
N GLY A 355 -17.42 9.63 2.81
CA GLY A 355 -16.74 10.51 1.86
C GLY A 355 -17.69 11.50 1.19
N VAL A 356 -18.81 11.03 0.65
CA VAL A 356 -19.82 11.87 -0.02
C VAL A 356 -20.41 12.91 0.94
N VAL A 357 -20.75 12.50 2.17
CA VAL A 357 -21.33 13.40 3.18
C VAL A 357 -20.33 14.48 3.60
N VAL A 358 -19.09 14.09 3.93
CA VAL A 358 -18.07 15.05 4.37
C VAL A 358 -17.70 16.03 3.25
N VAL A 359 -17.52 15.53 2.02
CA VAL A 359 -17.27 16.40 0.85
C VAL A 359 -18.43 17.38 0.66
N SER A 360 -19.68 16.92 0.77
CA SER A 360 -20.87 17.78 0.63
C SER A 360 -20.93 18.86 1.72
N GLN A 361 -20.71 18.48 2.97
CA GLN A 361 -20.73 19.39 4.12
C GLN A 361 -19.63 20.45 4.03
N LEU A 362 -18.39 20.05 3.74
CA LEU A 362 -17.26 20.97 3.60
C LEU A 362 -17.44 21.88 2.38
N SER A 363 -17.94 21.35 1.27
CA SER A 363 -18.23 22.14 0.08
C SER A 363 -19.26 23.23 0.34
N ARG A 364 -20.33 22.92 1.09
CA ARG A 364 -21.32 23.92 1.52
C ARG A 364 -20.73 24.93 2.49
N HIS A 365 -19.96 24.45 3.48
CA HIS A 365 -19.36 25.31 4.50
C HIS A 365 -18.37 26.33 3.92
N PHE A 366 -17.50 25.88 3.01
CA PHE A 366 -16.50 26.74 2.36
C PHE A 366 -17.01 27.43 1.09
N ASN A 367 -18.26 27.19 0.69
CA ASN A 367 -18.85 27.68 -0.54
C ASN A 367 -18.00 27.33 -1.79
N ILE A 368 -17.67 26.04 -1.94
CA ILE A 368 -16.87 25.50 -3.05
C ILE A 368 -17.74 24.52 -3.85
N ARG A 369 -17.54 24.49 -5.18
CA ARG A 369 -18.07 23.41 -6.01
C ARG A 369 -17.01 22.32 -6.14
N PRO A 370 -17.27 21.07 -5.69
CA PRO A 370 -16.38 19.95 -5.97
C PRO A 370 -16.05 19.90 -7.47
N PHE A 371 -14.78 19.67 -7.78
CA PHE A 371 -14.28 19.53 -9.17
C PHE A 371 -14.47 20.77 -10.06
N SER A 372 -14.64 21.97 -9.49
CA SER A 372 -14.76 23.22 -10.26
C SER A 372 -14.00 24.37 -9.59
N LEU A 373 -13.22 25.11 -10.39
CA LEU A 373 -12.57 26.36 -9.95
C LEU A 373 -13.54 27.55 -9.89
N LYS A 374 -14.75 27.42 -10.47
CA LYS A 374 -15.77 28.46 -10.38
C LYS A 374 -16.38 28.49 -8.98
N LYS A 375 -16.44 29.66 -8.38
CA LYS A 375 -17.14 29.89 -7.12
C LYS A 375 -18.66 29.82 -7.35
N PRO A 376 -19.44 29.30 -6.39
CA PRO A 376 -20.89 29.47 -6.40
C PRO A 376 -21.24 30.97 -6.44
N THR A 377 -22.14 31.36 -7.33
CA THR A 377 -22.77 32.68 -7.27
C THR A 377 -23.57 32.78 -5.98
N PRO A 378 -23.46 33.88 -5.21
CA PRO A 378 -24.41 34.15 -4.15
C PRO A 378 -25.76 34.42 -4.81
N ASP A 379 -26.74 33.56 -4.52
CA ASP A 379 -28.15 33.78 -4.87
C ASP A 379 -28.80 34.78 -3.90
#